data_AF-A0A2S6RC67-F1
#
_entry.id   AF-A0A2S6RC67-F1
#
_cell.length_a   1.000
_cell.length_b   1.000
_cell.length_c   1.000
_cell.angle_alpha   90.00
_cell.angle_beta   90.00
_cell.angle_gamma   90.00
#
_symmetry.space_group_name_H-M   'P 1'
#
loop_
_entity.id
_entity.type
_entity.pdbx_description
1 polymer ?
#
loop_
_entity_poly.entity_id
_entity_poly.type
_entity_poly.pdbx_seq_one_letter_code
_entity_poly.pdbx_strand_id
1 'polypeptide(L)'
;MKKVIYIEKSIKNLARVKAIIRRFRDPSIIYINRYTEVFNKKNQNFSLQKKNPAVILAKKQGNFLLKTPESYTIGRKNNYYFSYMYNCIFDCRYCFLQGLYNSSNFVIFINYEDYFNEIGLLD
;
A
#
# COMPACT_ATOMS: atom_id res chain seq x y z
N MET A 1 -3.18 -17.51 -12.67
CA MET A 1 -3.45 -17.89 -11.26
C MET A 1 -4.52 -16.98 -10.69
N LYS A 2 -5.41 -17.52 -9.84
CA LYS A 2 -6.38 -16.74 -9.07
C LYS A 2 -5.65 -15.73 -8.19
N LYS A 3 -6.12 -14.48 -8.17
CA LYS A 3 -5.55 -13.42 -7.33
C LYS A 3 -6.16 -13.48 -5.94
N VAL A 4 -5.31 -13.43 -4.92
CA VAL A 4 -5.75 -13.26 -3.53
C VAL A 4 -5.80 -11.77 -3.23
N ILE A 5 -6.94 -11.33 -2.70
CA ILE A 5 -7.16 -9.95 -2.26
C ILE A 5 -7.50 -9.98 -0.77
N TYR A 6 -6.60 -9.45 0.05
CA TYR A 6 -6.85 -9.20 1.45
C TYR A 6 -7.50 -7.84 1.63
N ILE A 7 -8.49 -7.74 2.52
CA ILE A 7 -9.24 -6.50 2.74
C ILE A 7 -9.39 -6.25 4.24
N GLU A 8 -8.95 -5.10 4.72
CA GLU A 8 -9.24 -4.70 6.09
C GLU A 8 -10.75 -4.53 6.32
N LYS A 9 -11.27 -5.16 7.37
CA LYS A 9 -12.72 -5.14 7.70
C LYS A 9 -13.28 -3.73 7.84
N SER A 10 -12.48 -2.77 8.30
CA SER A 10 -12.85 -1.36 8.49
C SER A 10 -13.23 -0.64 7.19
N ILE A 11 -12.75 -1.11 6.03
CA ILE A 11 -12.98 -0.46 4.73
C ILE A 11 -13.78 -1.32 3.75
N LYS A 12 -14.17 -2.54 4.13
CA LYS A 12 -14.79 -3.53 3.21
C LYS A 12 -16.01 -3.01 2.44
N ASN A 13 -16.75 -2.07 3.04
CA ASN A 13 -17.99 -1.53 2.48
C ASN A 13 -17.78 -0.30 1.57
N LEU A 14 -16.56 0.26 1.51
CA LEU A 14 -16.30 1.44 0.69
C LEU A 14 -16.50 1.14 -0.80
N ALA A 15 -17.14 2.08 -1.52
CA ALA A 15 -17.36 1.97 -2.96
C ALA A 15 -16.05 1.76 -3.74
N ARG A 16 -14.96 2.40 -3.28
CA ARG A 16 -13.62 2.27 -3.86
C ARG A 16 -13.07 0.84 -3.77
N VAL A 17 -13.26 0.17 -2.62
CA VAL A 17 -12.88 -1.24 -2.45
C VAL A 17 -13.63 -2.13 -3.45
N LYS A 18 -14.96 -1.98 -3.53
CA LYS A 18 -15.79 -2.72 -4.50
C LYS A 18 -15.36 -2.45 -5.94
N ALA A 19 -15.03 -1.21 -6.27
CA ALA A 19 -14.54 -0.84 -7.60
C ALA A 19 -13.18 -1.47 -7.95
N ILE A 20 -12.28 -1.63 -6.97
CA ILE A 20 -11.01 -2.31 -7.18
C ILE A 20 -11.23 -3.81 -7.38
N ILE A 21 -12.02 -4.47 -6.53
CA ILE A 21 -12.31 -5.91 -6.63
C ILE A 21 -12.86 -6.28 -8.01
N ARG A 22 -13.78 -5.47 -8.56
CA ARG A 22 -14.38 -5.69 -9.89
C ARG A 22 -13.37 -5.73 -11.05
N ARG A 23 -12.15 -5.23 -10.86
CA ARG A 23 -11.09 -5.29 -11.88
C ARG A 23 -10.40 -6.65 -11.96
N PHE A 24 -10.62 -7.52 -10.98
CA PHE A 24 -10.03 -8.86 -10.94
C PHE A 24 -11.06 -9.90 -11.38
N ARG A 25 -10.64 -10.84 -12.24
CA ARG A 25 -11.45 -11.99 -12.63
C ARG A 25 -11.41 -13.03 -11.53
N ASP A 26 -12.57 -13.28 -10.89
CA ASP A 26 -12.76 -14.29 -9.83
C ASP A 26 -11.65 -14.27 -8.76
N PRO A 27 -11.47 -13.19 -7.98
CA PRO A 27 -10.46 -13.15 -6.92
C PRO A 27 -10.87 -13.95 -5.68
N SER A 28 -9.90 -14.51 -4.96
CA SER A 28 -10.09 -15.01 -3.59
C SER A 28 -10.05 -13.84 -2.62
N ILE A 29 -11.16 -13.55 -1.94
CA ILE A 29 -11.25 -12.44 -0.99
C ILE A 29 -11.07 -12.96 0.43
N ILE A 30 -10.18 -12.34 1.21
CA ILE A 30 -9.92 -12.67 2.61
C ILE A 30 -10.02 -11.40 3.45
N TYR A 31 -10.90 -11.39 4.44
CA TYR A 31 -11.05 -10.24 5.35
C TYR A 31 -10.09 -10.37 6.53
N ILE A 32 -9.34 -9.30 6.80
CA ILE A 32 -8.36 -9.21 7.89
C ILE A 32 -8.65 -7.99 8.77
N ASN A 33 -8.12 -7.93 10.00
CA ASN A 33 -8.32 -6.71 10.80
C ASN A 33 -7.29 -5.65 10.41
N ARG A 34 -6.01 -6.05 10.29
CA ARG A 34 -4.89 -5.16 9.90
C ARG A 34 -4.01 -5.76 8.81
N TYR A 35 -3.55 -4.93 7.87
CA TYR A 35 -2.67 -5.35 6.78
C TYR A 35 -1.37 -6.01 7.26
N THR A 36 -0.86 -5.61 8.42
CA THR A 36 0.35 -6.18 9.07
C THR A 36 0.16 -7.62 9.55
N GLU A 37 -1.08 -8.13 9.60
CA GLU A 37 -1.33 -9.57 9.83
C GLU A 37 -0.83 -10.43 8.67
N VAL A 38 -0.64 -9.85 7.49
CA VAL A 38 -0.25 -10.55 6.26
C VAL A 38 1.02 -9.97 5.67
N PHE A 39 1.22 -8.66 5.78
CA PHE A 39 2.35 -7.95 5.20
C PHE A 39 3.54 -7.86 6.16
N ASN A 40 4.75 -8.07 5.63
CA ASN A 40 6.03 -7.92 6.33
C ASN A 40 6.14 -8.76 7.62
N LYS A 41 5.55 -9.95 7.62
CA LYS A 41 5.74 -10.92 8.72
C LYS A 41 7.09 -11.62 8.60
N LYS A 42 7.59 -12.14 9.73
CA LYS A 42 8.77 -13.01 9.74
C LYS A 42 8.51 -14.27 8.90
N ASN A 43 9.57 -14.84 8.33
CA ASN A 43 9.56 -16.09 7.57
C ASN A 43 8.69 -16.07 6.29
N GLN A 44 8.50 -14.90 5.69
CA GLN A 44 7.89 -14.80 4.36
C GLN A 44 8.95 -14.94 3.26
N ASN A 45 8.63 -15.70 2.21
CA ASN A 45 9.52 -15.83 1.06
C ASN A 45 9.14 -14.79 -0.01
N PHE A 46 9.90 -13.70 -0.06
CA PHE A 46 9.69 -12.59 -0.99
C PHE A 46 9.70 -13.02 -2.46
N SER A 47 10.68 -13.85 -2.87
CA SER A 47 10.84 -14.32 -4.25
C SER A 47 9.71 -15.23 -4.70
N LEU A 48 9.18 -16.07 -3.81
CA LEU A 48 8.02 -16.92 -4.11
C LEU A 48 6.76 -16.06 -4.27
N GLN A 49 6.53 -15.11 -3.37
CA GLN A 49 5.40 -14.18 -3.45
C GLN A 49 5.44 -13.36 -4.76
N LYS A 50 6.63 -13.01 -5.26
CA LYS A 50 6.79 -12.24 -6.51
C LYS A 50 6.20 -12.95 -7.73
N LYS A 51 6.12 -14.28 -7.73
CA LYS A 51 5.50 -15.05 -8.82
C LYS A 51 4.01 -14.78 -8.95
N ASN A 52 3.32 -14.50 -7.84
CA ASN A 52 1.90 -14.15 -7.83
C ASN A 52 1.56 -13.30 -6.59
N PRO A 53 1.94 -12.02 -6.56
CA PRO A 53 1.74 -11.18 -5.39
C PRO A 53 0.25 -10.99 -5.13
N ALA A 54 -0.13 -11.07 -3.86
CA ALA A 54 -1.47 -10.72 -3.40
C ALA A 54 -1.64 -9.20 -3.36
N VAL A 55 -2.88 -8.76 -3.41
CA VAL A 55 -3.26 -7.35 -3.22
C VAL A 55 -3.86 -7.20 -1.83
N ILE A 56 -3.43 -6.21 -1.08
CA ILE A 56 -3.91 -5.92 0.27
C ILE A 56 -4.53 -4.52 0.24
N LEU A 57 -5.84 -4.43 0.44
CA LEU A 57 -6.56 -3.18 0.55
C LEU A 57 -6.66 -2.82 2.04
N ALA A 58 -6.09 -1.68 2.41
CA ALA A 58 -5.92 -1.30 3.80
C ALA A 58 -6.34 0.16 4.07
N LYS A 59 -6.56 0.50 5.34
CA LYS A 59 -6.69 1.87 5.81
C LYS A 59 -5.34 2.34 6.37
N LYS A 60 -4.80 3.44 5.84
CA LYS A 60 -3.64 4.10 6.44
C LYS A 60 -4.04 4.70 7.78
N GLN A 61 -3.19 4.56 8.78
CA GLN A 61 -3.37 5.19 10.09
C GLN A 61 -2.21 6.14 10.35
N GLY A 62 -2.51 7.45 10.39
CA GLY A 62 -1.53 8.51 10.60
C GLY A 62 -0.43 8.56 9.53
N ASN A 63 0.52 9.48 9.69
CA ASN A 63 1.62 9.69 8.75
C ASN A 63 1.10 9.71 7.30
N PHE A 64 0.00 10.43 7.04
CA PHE A 64 -0.51 10.56 5.68
C PHE A 64 0.40 11.48 4.88
N LEU A 65 1.04 12.43 5.55
CA LEU A 65 2.09 13.26 4.97
C LEU A 65 3.34 13.27 5.84
N LEU A 66 4.51 13.11 5.21
CA LEU A 66 5.81 13.05 5.89
C LEU A 66 6.73 14.12 5.30
N LYS A 67 7.36 14.92 6.16
CA LYS A 67 8.34 15.91 5.72
C LYS A 67 9.56 15.19 5.14
N THR A 68 10.07 15.66 4.00
CA THR A 68 11.34 15.15 3.47
C THR A 68 12.51 15.70 4.28
N PRO A 69 13.67 15.04 4.29
CA PRO A 69 14.89 15.62 4.84
C PRO A 69 15.22 16.95 4.15
N GLU A 70 15.87 17.88 4.86
CA GLU A 70 16.16 19.23 4.34
C GLU A 70 17.02 19.22 3.07
N SER A 71 17.92 18.23 2.94
CA SER A 71 18.74 18.03 1.74
C SER A 71 17.95 17.54 0.52
N TYR A 72 16.73 17.04 0.71
CA TYR A 72 15.83 16.57 -0.34
C TYR A 72 14.80 17.66 -0.66
N THR A 73 15.28 18.73 -1.32
CA THR A 73 14.46 19.84 -1.79
C THR A 73 14.28 19.81 -3.30
N ILE A 74 13.09 20.17 -3.78
CA ILE A 74 12.78 20.38 -5.19
C ILE A 74 12.61 21.88 -5.51
N GLY A 75 13.30 22.75 -4.78
CA GLY A 75 13.25 24.21 -4.96
C GLY A 75 12.15 24.90 -4.16
N ARG A 76 11.51 24.21 -3.21
CA ARG A 76 10.55 24.78 -2.26
C ARG A 76 11.06 24.69 -0.83
N LYS A 77 10.57 25.59 0.03
CA LYS A 77 10.91 25.63 1.46
C LYS A 77 10.38 24.42 2.22
N ASN A 78 9.16 23.99 1.89
CA ASN A 78 8.50 22.85 2.52
C ASN A 78 8.29 21.75 1.48
N ASN A 79 8.85 20.57 1.76
CA ASN A 79 8.78 19.41 0.89
C ASN A 79 8.26 18.24 1.71
N TYR A 80 7.34 17.49 1.10
CA TYR A 80 6.65 16.37 1.74
C TYR A 80 6.54 15.20 0.76
N TYR A 81 6.42 14.01 1.32
CA TYR A 81 6.07 12.81 0.59
C TYR A 81 4.97 12.06 1.32
N PHE A 82 4.23 11.23 0.60
CA PHE A 82 3.26 10.31 1.17
C PHE A 82 3.35 8.95 0.52
N SER A 83 3.07 7.90 1.30
CA SER A 83 2.97 6.54 0.79
C SER A 83 1.50 6.12 0.76
N TYR A 84 0.91 6.13 -0.44
CA TYR A 84 -0.43 5.56 -0.67
C TYR A 84 -0.38 4.07 -1.03
N MET A 85 0.82 3.54 -1.33
CA MET A 85 1.04 2.15 -1.68
C MET A 85 2.40 1.67 -1.15
N TYR A 86 2.48 0.40 -0.74
CA TYR A 86 3.74 -0.31 -0.49
C TYR A 86 3.98 -1.37 -1.55
N ASN A 87 5.27 -1.58 -1.84
CA ASN A 87 5.79 -2.28 -3.01
C ASN A 87 5.37 -1.61 -4.34
N CYS A 88 5.96 -2.08 -5.44
CA CYS A 88 5.79 -1.49 -6.77
C CYS A 88 5.39 -2.58 -7.77
N ILE A 89 4.51 -2.24 -8.71
CA ILE A 89 4.09 -3.16 -9.78
C ILE A 89 5.23 -3.52 -10.74
N PHE A 90 6.32 -2.75 -10.75
CA PHE A 90 7.49 -2.95 -11.59
C PHE A 90 8.55 -3.80 -10.89
N ASP A 91 9.14 -4.74 -11.64
CA ASP A 91 10.23 -5.61 -11.16
C ASP A 91 11.59 -5.20 -11.75
N CYS A 92 12.01 -3.96 -11.46
CA CYS A 92 13.28 -3.46 -11.98
C CYS A 92 14.45 -4.18 -11.31
N ARG A 93 15.37 -4.76 -12.10
CA ARG A 93 16.59 -5.44 -11.60
C ARG A 93 17.47 -4.55 -10.70
N TYR A 94 17.40 -3.23 -10.89
CA TYR A 94 18.20 -2.23 -10.19
C TYR A 94 17.43 -1.53 -9.05
N CYS A 95 16.23 -1.98 -8.70
CA CYS A 95 15.41 -1.28 -7.71
C CYS A 95 15.97 -1.46 -6.29
N PHE A 96 16.49 -0.36 -5.73
CA PHE A 96 17.03 -0.31 -4.37
C PHE A 96 15.99 -0.53 -3.26
N LEU A 97 14.70 -0.40 -3.58
CA LEU A 97 13.60 -0.65 -2.65
C LEU A 97 13.23 -2.14 -2.56
N GLN A 98 13.77 -2.99 -3.44
CA GLN A 98 13.55 -4.43 -3.34
C GLN A 98 14.15 -4.97 -2.04
N GLY A 99 13.36 -5.74 -1.29
CA GLY A 99 13.81 -6.29 -0.01
C GLY A 99 13.64 -5.34 1.18
N LEU A 100 13.10 -4.13 0.99
CA LEU A 100 12.73 -3.24 2.12
C LEU A 100 11.74 -3.93 3.07
N TYR A 101 10.83 -4.74 2.51
CA TYR A 101 9.89 -5.56 3.26
C TYR A 101 10.14 -7.04 2.97
N ASN A 102 9.89 -7.89 3.97
CA ASN A 102 9.91 -9.35 3.82
C ASN A 102 8.72 -9.89 2.98
N SER A 103 7.89 -9.01 2.42
CA SER A 103 6.76 -9.36 1.56
C SER A 103 6.84 -8.63 0.23
N SER A 104 6.47 -9.32 -0.86
CA SER A 104 6.27 -8.70 -2.18
C SER A 104 4.80 -8.46 -2.53
N ASN A 105 3.87 -8.68 -1.59
CA ASN A 105 2.46 -8.33 -1.76
C ASN A 105 2.29 -6.81 -1.86
N PHE A 106 1.32 -6.36 -2.64
CA PHE A 106 1.01 -4.94 -2.75
C PHE A 106 0.09 -4.52 -1.61
N VAL A 107 0.43 -3.43 -0.92
CA VAL A 107 -0.50 -2.78 0.03
C VAL A 107 -0.97 -1.50 -0.60
N ILE A 108 -2.27 -1.31 -0.75
CA ILE A 108 -2.87 -0.07 -1.26
C ILE A 108 -3.74 0.50 -0.16
N PHE A 109 -3.41 1.71 0.27
CA PHE A 109 -4.21 2.45 1.25
C PHE A 109 -5.38 3.14 0.55
N ILE A 110 -6.60 2.97 1.06
CA ILE A 110 -7.84 3.30 0.30
C ILE A 110 -8.51 4.58 0.78
N ASN A 111 -8.20 5.03 1.99
CA ASN A 111 -8.74 6.23 2.63
C ASN A 111 -8.05 7.50 2.14
N TYR A 112 -8.16 7.78 0.84
CA TYR A 112 -7.56 8.97 0.19
C TYR A 112 -8.03 10.27 0.81
N GLU A 113 -9.27 10.32 1.28
CA GLU A 113 -9.88 11.45 1.96
C GLU A 113 -9.04 11.89 3.17
N ASP A 114 -8.47 10.95 3.92
CA ASP A 114 -7.62 11.28 5.08
C ASP A 114 -6.31 11.96 4.64
N TYR A 115 -5.74 11.58 3.49
CA TYR A 115 -4.57 12.25 2.92
C TYR A 115 -4.89 13.67 2.47
N PHE A 116 -6.01 13.86 1.76
CA PHE A 116 -6.43 15.19 1.31
C PHE A 116 -6.73 16.12 2.48
N ASN A 117 -7.34 15.60 3.54
CA ASN A 117 -7.59 16.36 4.76
C ASN A 117 -6.28 16.82 5.41
N GLU A 118 -5.26 15.95 5.54
CA GLU A 118 -3.97 16.36 6.12
C GLU A 118 -3.24 17.38 5.23
N ILE A 119 -3.35 17.25 3.89
CA ILE A 119 -2.79 18.24 2.95
C ILE A 119 -3.49 19.59 3.08
N GLY A 120 -4.81 19.62 3.24
CA GLY A 120 -5.59 20.85 3.40
C GLY A 120 -5.38 21.56 4.74
N LEU A 121 -4.74 20.91 5.72
CA LEU A 121 -4.36 21.53 7.00
C LEU A 121 -2.99 22.23 6.95
N LEU A 122 -2.26 22.16 5.82
CA LEU A 122 -0.92 22.74 5.66
C LEU A 122 -0.92 24.20 5.17
N ASP A 123 -1.93 24.98 5.54
CA ASP A 123 -1.99 26.43 5.28
C ASP A 123 -0.97 27.20 6.15
#